data_AF-A0A3A8RU67-F1
#
_entry.id   AF-A0A3A8RU67-F1
#
_cell.length_a   1.000
_cell.length_b   1.000
_cell.length_c   1.000
_cell.angle_alpha   90.00
_cell.angle_beta   90.00
_cell.angle_gamma   90.00
#
_symmetry.space_group_name_H-M   'P 1'
#
loop_
_entity.id
_entity.type
_entity.pdbx_description
1 polymer ?
#
loop_
_entity_poly.entity_id
_entity_poly.type
_entity_poly.pdbx_seq_one_letter_code
_entity_poly.pdbx_strand_id
1 'polypeptide(L)'
;MGNDVFLNAREGQGVKKGSAAKRESHVSRSGASRPSPDELVSEIHRRHAAGESGRARQLVDALLRLLEPQLRRQARGYEKLSGSLLEDDLVQVALLEALKAVETYKPEKRGRQTFSTWVEWRARRAIMEQIRLHYADVRPSDAAQRGRKGQPKTRPMPLVSRDDAAESLPGSLTQMHDAALALEVATVEELYALREECARLRREVLRLDPKLCELVSRVHGLGREACGIRDVAEDWNEPRSRLDVLLARAHEQLRERLADRGD
;
A
#
# COMPACT_ATOMS: atom_id res chain seq x y z
N MET A 1 15.31 -20.35 62.20
CA MET A 1 16.36 -19.32 62.33
C MET A 1 15.98 -18.18 61.40
N GLY A 2 15.75 -16.94 61.79
CA GLY A 2 15.64 -16.29 63.08
C GLY A 2 15.25 -14.83 62.76
N ASN A 3 14.24 -14.35 63.47
CA ASN A 3 13.93 -12.96 63.80
C ASN A 3 13.47 -11.96 62.71
N ASP A 4 12.19 -11.59 62.85
CA ASP A 4 11.66 -10.22 62.82
C ASP A 4 12.65 -9.17 63.37
N VAL A 5 12.53 -7.91 62.94
CA VAL A 5 12.32 -6.75 63.85
C VAL A 5 12.49 -5.39 63.10
N PHE A 6 11.37 -4.65 63.08
CA PHE A 6 11.20 -3.21 63.33
C PHE A 6 11.48 -2.12 62.27
N LEU A 7 10.35 -1.49 61.90
CA LEU A 7 10.07 -0.06 61.81
C LEU A 7 11.06 0.86 62.56
N ASN A 8 11.43 1.98 61.90
CA ASN A 8 11.51 3.27 62.57
C ASN A 8 11.30 4.44 61.60
N ALA A 9 10.38 5.33 62.01
CA ALA A 9 10.13 6.64 61.43
C ALA A 9 11.22 7.63 61.86
N ARG A 10 11.47 8.67 61.04
CA ARG A 10 11.81 9.99 61.57
C ARG A 10 11.56 11.13 60.59
N GLU A 11 10.87 12.12 61.14
CA GLU A 11 10.57 13.45 60.61
C GLU A 11 11.83 14.28 60.35
N GLY A 12 11.70 15.27 59.47
CA GLY A 12 12.68 16.33 59.28
C GLY A 12 12.11 17.50 58.48
N GLN A 13 11.32 18.35 59.14
CA GLN A 13 11.02 19.71 58.69
C GLN A 13 12.28 20.59 58.77
N GLY A 14 12.47 21.51 57.83
CA GLY A 14 13.62 22.43 57.91
C GLY A 14 13.76 23.50 56.82
N VAL A 15 12.94 24.55 56.93
CA VAL A 15 13.30 25.98 56.73
C VAL A 15 13.59 26.54 55.31
N LYS A 16 12.74 27.52 54.97
CA LYS A 16 12.84 28.53 53.90
C LYS A 16 14.11 29.37 54.00
N LYS A 17 14.79 29.63 52.88
CA LYS A 17 15.62 30.82 52.68
C LYS A 17 15.19 31.54 51.41
N GLY A 18 14.62 32.73 51.61
CA GLY A 18 14.42 33.71 50.54
C GLY A 18 15.76 34.26 50.08
N SER A 19 15.87 34.50 48.77
CA SER A 19 16.90 35.36 48.21
C SER A 19 16.21 36.38 47.30
N ALA A 20 16.17 37.62 47.78
CA ALA A 20 15.74 38.77 47.01
C ALA A 20 16.91 39.17 46.10
N ALA A 21 16.78 38.87 44.80
CA ALA A 21 17.67 39.38 43.78
C ALA A 21 16.90 40.35 42.87
N LYS A 22 17.12 41.63 43.16
CA LYS A 22 17.24 42.78 42.24
C LYS A 22 16.44 42.70 40.93
N ARG A 23 15.37 43.48 40.88
CA ARG A 23 14.72 43.93 39.64
C ARG A 23 15.71 44.75 38.83
N GLU A 24 16.26 44.16 37.78
CA GLU A 24 16.86 44.91 36.68
C GLU A 24 15.79 45.08 35.60
N SER A 25 15.32 46.32 35.49
CA SER A 25 14.39 46.78 34.46
C SER A 25 15.10 46.75 33.11
N HIS A 26 15.03 45.61 32.42
CA HIS A 26 15.23 45.58 30.98
C HIS A 26 14.07 46.31 30.33
N VAL A 27 14.34 47.53 29.89
CA VAL A 27 13.55 48.26 28.90
C VAL A 27 13.55 47.43 27.62
N SER A 28 12.57 46.56 27.48
CA SER A 28 12.30 45.86 26.23
C SER A 28 11.92 46.89 25.18
N ARG A 29 12.87 47.19 24.30
CA ARG A 29 12.61 47.79 22.99
C ARG A 29 11.39 47.11 22.38
N SER A 30 10.44 47.92 21.91
CA SER A 30 9.31 47.55 21.05
C SER A 30 9.71 46.43 20.08
N GLY A 31 9.41 45.19 20.44
CA GLY A 31 9.59 44.01 19.61
C GLY A 31 8.21 43.68 19.07
N ALA A 32 8.00 43.88 17.78
CA ALA A 32 6.80 43.43 17.10
C ALA A 32 6.53 41.98 17.51
N SER A 33 5.44 41.77 18.26
CA SER A 33 5.05 40.42 18.69
C SER A 33 4.95 39.55 17.45
N ARG A 34 5.60 38.38 17.45
CA ARG A 34 5.43 37.42 16.35
C ARG A 34 3.92 37.16 16.21
N PRO A 35 3.36 37.28 14.99
CA PRO A 35 1.93 37.12 14.79
C PRO A 35 1.52 35.73 15.25
N SER A 36 0.40 35.65 15.97
CA SER A 36 -0.10 34.36 16.44
C SER A 36 -0.63 33.54 15.26
N PRO A 37 -0.61 32.20 15.33
CA PRO A 37 -1.19 31.35 14.28
C PRO A 37 -2.65 31.70 13.97
N ASP A 38 -3.45 32.03 15.00
CA ASP A 38 -4.85 32.43 14.87
C ASP A 38 -5.03 33.78 14.13
N GLU A 39 -4.15 34.75 14.40
CA GLU A 39 -4.13 36.04 13.67
C GLU A 39 -3.79 35.83 12.19
N LEU A 40 -2.79 34.99 11.89
CA LEU A 40 -2.41 34.68 10.52
C LEU A 40 -3.55 34.02 9.75
N VAL A 41 -4.25 33.05 10.34
CA VAL A 41 -5.40 32.38 9.70
C VAL A 41 -6.54 33.37 9.44
N SER A 42 -6.84 34.24 10.41
CA SER A 42 -7.88 35.26 10.26
C SER A 42 -7.53 36.28 9.16
N GLU A 43 -6.26 36.65 9.03
CA GLU A 43 -5.78 37.49 7.93
C GLU A 43 -5.85 36.76 6.58
N ILE A 44 -5.46 35.48 6.52
CA ILE A 44 -5.57 34.66 5.29
C ILE A 44 -7.01 34.63 4.78
N HIS A 45 -8.00 34.39 5.67
CA HIS A 45 -9.41 34.40 5.28
C HIS A 45 -9.87 35.75 4.74
N ARG A 46 -9.45 36.86 5.37
CA ARG A 46 -9.76 38.22 4.88
C ARG A 46 -9.17 38.48 3.49
N ARG A 47 -7.92 38.06 3.25
CA ARG A 47 -7.23 38.21 1.96
C ARG A 47 -7.88 37.36 0.87
N HIS A 48 -8.33 36.15 1.19
CA HIS A 48 -9.11 35.32 0.27
C HIS A 48 -10.44 36.00 -0.09
N ALA A 49 -11.17 36.54 0.88
CA ALA A 49 -12.43 37.24 0.64
C ALA A 49 -12.25 38.50 -0.22
N ALA A 50 -11.10 39.17 -0.11
CA ALA A 50 -10.73 40.32 -0.93
C ALA A 50 -10.18 39.97 -2.34
N GLY A 51 -10.06 38.68 -2.68
CA GLY A 51 -9.48 38.24 -3.96
C GLY A 51 -7.95 38.37 -4.06
N GLU A 52 -7.26 38.65 -2.95
CA GLU A 52 -5.81 38.87 -2.92
C GLU A 52 -5.03 37.55 -2.77
N SER A 53 -5.15 36.65 -3.76
CA SER A 53 -4.58 35.30 -3.68
C SER A 53 -3.06 35.28 -3.47
N GLY A 54 -2.31 36.23 -4.05
CA GLY A 54 -0.86 36.30 -3.88
C GLY A 54 -0.45 36.61 -2.44
N ARG A 55 -1.16 37.53 -1.78
CA ARG A 55 -0.87 37.93 -0.40
C ARG A 55 -1.28 36.83 0.58
N ALA A 56 -2.39 36.16 0.33
CA ALA A 56 -2.83 35.03 1.13
C ALA A 56 -1.84 33.86 1.08
N ARG A 57 -1.28 33.53 -0.11
CA ARG A 57 -0.23 32.51 -0.24
C ARG A 57 1.01 32.83 0.61
N GLN A 58 1.49 34.08 0.59
CA GLN A 58 2.61 34.50 1.42
C GLN A 58 2.34 34.33 2.92
N LEU A 59 1.11 34.60 3.36
CA LEU A 59 0.71 34.42 4.75
C LEU A 59 0.57 32.94 5.12
N VAL A 60 0.08 32.09 4.21
CA VAL A 60 0.08 30.63 4.39
C VAL A 60 1.51 30.11 4.54
N ASP A 61 2.45 30.53 3.69
CA ASP A 61 3.85 30.14 3.80
C ASP A 61 4.46 30.57 5.14
N ALA A 62 4.17 31.79 5.59
CA ALA A 62 4.60 32.28 6.90
C ALA A 62 4.02 31.46 8.06
N LEU A 63 2.75 31.09 7.97
CA LEU A 63 2.07 30.24 8.96
C LEU A 63 2.68 28.82 9.00
N LEU A 64 2.94 28.21 7.85
CA LEU A 64 3.56 26.89 7.79
C LEU A 64 4.97 26.90 8.38
N ARG A 65 5.80 27.90 8.06
CA ARG A 65 7.13 28.08 8.67
C ARG A 65 7.06 28.28 10.18
N LEU A 66 6.01 28.93 10.67
CA LEU A 66 5.78 29.12 12.11
C LEU A 66 5.42 27.80 12.81
N LEU A 67 4.65 26.92 12.16
CA LEU A 67 4.19 25.66 12.72
C LEU A 67 5.18 24.49 12.55
N GLU A 68 6.03 24.53 11.53
CA GLU A 68 6.97 23.47 11.18
C GLU A 68 7.80 22.96 12.39
N PRO A 69 8.37 23.80 13.27
CA PRO A 69 9.14 23.30 14.42
C PRO A 69 8.30 22.50 15.42
N GLN A 70 7.01 22.82 15.59
CA GLN A 70 6.10 22.05 16.44
C GLN A 70 5.75 20.72 15.78
N LEU A 71 5.41 20.75 14.48
CA LEU A 71 5.04 19.56 13.72
C LEU A 71 6.21 18.59 13.57
N ARG A 72 7.43 19.10 13.41
CA ARG A 72 8.66 18.32 13.41
C ARG A 72 8.90 17.61 14.74
N ARG A 73 8.75 18.31 15.87
CA ARG A 73 8.81 17.68 17.21
C ARG A 73 7.76 16.57 17.36
N GLN A 74 6.56 16.80 16.82
CA GLN A 74 5.50 15.80 16.85
C GLN A 74 5.81 14.59 15.97
N ALA A 75 6.33 14.78 14.75
CA ALA A 75 6.75 13.72 13.85
C ALA A 75 7.84 12.84 14.46
N ARG A 76 8.85 13.43 15.10
CA ARG A 76 9.91 12.72 15.85
C ARG A 76 9.37 11.78 16.93
N GLY A 77 8.22 12.11 17.53
CA GLY A 77 7.55 11.23 18.48
C GLY A 77 7.15 9.87 17.91
N TYR A 78 7.15 9.71 16.58
CA TYR A 78 6.77 8.49 15.88
C TYR A 78 7.93 7.75 15.19
N GLU A 79 9.18 8.17 15.39
CA GLU A 79 10.37 7.58 14.74
C GLU A 79 10.42 6.05 14.87
N LYS A 80 10.10 5.49 16.05
CA LYS A 80 10.11 4.04 16.28
C LYS A 80 8.98 3.29 15.57
N LEU A 81 7.93 3.99 15.16
CA LEU A 81 6.75 3.42 14.53
C LEU A 81 6.73 3.65 13.01
N SER A 82 7.53 4.59 12.50
CA SER A 82 7.44 5.07 11.13
C SER A 82 7.95 4.07 10.09
N GLY A 83 8.70 3.05 10.50
CA GLY A 83 9.20 2.00 9.62
C GLY A 83 10.14 2.60 8.57
N SER A 84 9.78 2.49 7.29
CA SER A 84 10.53 3.08 6.17
C SER A 84 10.27 4.58 5.97
N LEU A 85 9.27 5.17 6.64
CA LEU A 85 9.00 6.61 6.53
C LEU A 85 10.03 7.42 7.31
N LEU A 86 10.60 8.43 6.66
CA LEU A 86 11.55 9.37 7.25
C LEU A 86 10.81 10.45 8.05
N GLU A 87 11.54 11.14 8.93
CA GLU A 87 11.01 12.30 9.68
C GLU A 87 10.39 13.34 8.72
N ASP A 88 11.08 13.66 7.63
CA ASP A 88 10.63 14.66 6.67
C ASP A 88 9.34 14.25 5.95
N ASP A 89 9.12 12.96 5.68
CA ASP A 89 7.87 12.46 5.11
C ASP A 89 6.69 12.73 6.05
N LEU A 90 6.88 12.46 7.35
CA LEU A 90 5.87 12.70 8.37
C LEU A 90 5.62 14.19 8.61
N VAL A 91 6.66 15.02 8.52
CA VAL A 91 6.55 16.49 8.60
C VAL A 91 5.77 17.04 7.42
N GLN A 92 6.03 16.55 6.20
CA GLN A 92 5.26 16.95 5.02
C GLN A 92 3.77 16.63 5.18
N VAL A 93 3.44 15.41 5.64
CA VAL A 93 2.05 15.03 5.92
C VAL A 93 1.40 15.96 6.95
N ALA A 94 2.12 16.30 8.02
CA ALA A 94 1.64 17.20 9.05
C ALA A 94 1.40 18.63 8.53
N LEU A 95 2.32 19.16 7.71
CA LEU A 95 2.20 20.48 7.08
C LEU A 95 1.02 20.53 6.11
N LEU A 96 0.78 19.45 5.38
CA LEU A 96 -0.34 19.33 4.44
C LEU A 96 -1.69 19.35 5.19
N GLU A 97 -1.77 18.73 6.36
CA GLU A 97 -2.94 18.85 7.24
C GLU A 97 -3.10 20.24 7.84
N ALA A 98 -2.00 20.96 8.14
CA ALA A 98 -2.06 22.35 8.56
C ALA A 98 -2.64 23.23 7.44
N LEU A 99 -2.25 23.01 6.19
CA LEU A 99 -2.78 23.71 5.02
C LEU A 99 -4.28 23.45 4.84
N LYS A 100 -4.72 22.18 4.88
CA LYS A 100 -6.16 21.82 4.87
C LYS A 100 -6.93 22.41 6.05
N ALA A 101 -6.26 22.60 7.19
CA ALA A 101 -6.87 23.20 8.37
C ALA A 101 -7.15 24.69 8.18
N VAL A 102 -6.35 25.42 7.41
CA VAL A 102 -6.61 26.83 7.12
C VAL A 102 -8.02 27.03 6.55
N GLU A 103 -8.45 26.20 5.60
CA GLU A 103 -9.76 26.34 4.96
C GLU A 103 -10.94 25.99 5.88
N THR A 104 -10.72 25.10 6.85
CA THR A 104 -11.80 24.50 7.65
C THR A 104 -11.85 25.03 9.08
N TYR A 105 -10.80 25.72 9.53
CA TYR A 105 -10.76 26.35 10.84
C TYR A 105 -11.66 27.58 10.86
N LYS A 106 -12.51 27.66 11.88
CA LYS A 106 -13.37 28.82 12.15
C LYS A 106 -13.19 29.18 13.62
N PRO A 107 -12.41 30.23 13.96
CA PRO A 107 -12.06 30.56 15.34
C PRO A 107 -13.31 30.66 16.23
N GLU A 108 -14.34 31.33 15.72
CA GLU A 108 -15.64 31.57 16.36
C GLU A 108 -16.36 30.29 16.81
N LYS A 109 -16.17 29.18 16.08
CA LYS A 109 -16.86 27.89 16.34
C LYS A 109 -16.05 26.95 17.22
N ARG A 110 -14.82 27.30 17.58
CA ARG A 110 -13.86 26.41 18.26
C ARG A 110 -13.63 26.77 19.72
N GLY A 111 -14.35 27.75 20.25
CA GLY A 111 -14.32 28.11 21.68
C GLY A 111 -12.91 28.52 22.12
N ARG A 112 -12.31 27.74 23.03
CA ARG A 112 -10.94 27.99 23.55
C ARG A 112 -9.83 27.28 22.77
N GLN A 113 -10.13 26.52 21.71
CA GLN A 113 -9.10 25.82 20.93
C GLN A 113 -8.43 26.75 19.92
N THR A 114 -7.12 26.94 20.10
CA THR A 114 -6.27 27.67 19.14
C THR A 114 -6.07 26.86 17.86
N PHE A 115 -5.70 27.56 16.78
CA PHE A 115 -5.33 26.92 15.53
C PHE A 115 -4.24 25.86 15.71
N SER A 116 -3.20 26.16 16.51
CA SER A 116 -2.11 25.21 16.77
C SER A 116 -2.60 23.91 17.40
N THR A 117 -3.48 23.98 18.40
CA THR A 117 -4.04 22.78 19.04
C THR A 117 -4.92 21.98 18.06
N TRP A 118 -5.66 22.66 17.20
CA TRP A 118 -6.45 22.02 16.16
C TRP A 118 -5.58 21.29 15.13
N VAL A 119 -4.53 21.94 14.64
CA VAL A 119 -3.57 21.37 13.70
C VAL A 119 -2.80 20.21 14.33
N GLU A 120 -2.37 20.33 15.58
CA GLU A 120 -1.68 19.26 16.31
C GLU A 120 -2.49 17.96 16.30
N TRP A 121 -3.78 18.04 16.62
CA TRP A 121 -4.67 16.88 16.59
C TRP A 121 -4.82 16.27 15.19
N ARG A 122 -5.00 17.11 14.16
CA ARG A 122 -5.14 16.63 12.76
C ARG A 122 -3.85 15.99 12.26
N ALA A 123 -2.73 16.66 12.46
CA ALA A 123 -1.40 16.16 12.13
C ALA A 123 -1.13 14.82 12.82
N ARG A 124 -1.50 14.68 14.10
CA ARG A 124 -1.35 13.43 14.85
C ARG A 124 -2.08 12.29 14.18
N ARG A 125 -3.36 12.52 13.85
CA ARG A 125 -4.21 11.53 13.21
C ARG A 125 -3.69 11.15 11.82
N ALA A 126 -3.26 12.13 11.03
CA ALA A 126 -2.74 11.89 9.69
C ALA A 126 -1.38 11.19 9.70
N ILE A 127 -0.47 11.54 10.59
CA ILE A 127 0.80 10.83 10.78
C ILE A 127 0.54 9.37 11.12
N MET A 128 -0.31 9.08 12.11
CA MET A 128 -0.64 7.70 12.49
C MET A 128 -1.28 6.92 11.33
N GLU A 129 -2.14 7.58 10.55
CA GLU A 129 -2.74 6.97 9.37
C GLU A 129 -1.71 6.69 8.28
N GLN A 130 -0.80 7.63 8.03
CA GLN A 130 0.27 7.46 7.05
C GLN A 130 1.20 6.31 7.44
N ILE A 131 1.60 6.28 8.71
CA ILE A 131 2.39 5.17 9.25
C ILE A 131 1.65 3.86 9.04
N ARG A 132 0.35 3.80 9.36
CA ARG A 132 -0.47 2.59 9.16
C ARG A 132 -0.51 2.15 7.69
N LEU A 133 -0.65 3.08 6.75
CA LEU A 133 -0.70 2.79 5.32
C LEU A 133 0.64 2.31 4.75
N HIS A 134 1.74 2.74 5.34
CA HIS A 134 3.11 2.42 4.90
C HIS A 134 3.84 1.45 5.82
N TYR A 135 3.15 0.90 6.83
CA TYR A 135 3.73 -0.05 7.77
C TYR A 135 4.14 -1.37 7.09
N ALA A 136 3.58 -1.66 5.91
CA ALA A 136 3.92 -2.85 5.14
C ALA A 136 3.82 -2.61 3.64
N ASP A 137 4.70 -3.27 2.90
CA ASP A 137 4.74 -3.23 1.43
C ASP A 137 3.52 -3.91 0.82
N VAL A 138 3.11 -5.06 1.39
CA VAL A 138 1.85 -5.71 1.05
C VAL A 138 0.80 -5.28 2.05
N ARG A 139 -0.19 -4.52 1.55
CA ARG A 139 -1.19 -3.88 2.39
C ARG A 139 -2.38 -4.81 2.64
N PRO A 140 -2.60 -5.30 3.88
CA PRO A 140 -3.86 -5.90 4.23
C PRO A 140 -4.97 -4.84 4.21
N SER A 141 -6.22 -5.27 4.01
CA SER A 141 -7.37 -4.36 4.00
C SER A 141 -7.46 -3.52 5.27
N ASP A 142 -8.07 -2.34 5.18
CA ASP A 142 -8.27 -1.43 6.31
C ASP A 142 -8.97 -2.09 7.51
N ALA A 143 -9.94 -2.97 7.23
CA ALA A 143 -10.65 -3.73 8.26
C ALA A 143 -9.73 -4.76 8.95
N ALA A 144 -8.84 -5.41 8.19
CA ALA A 144 -7.88 -6.38 8.72
C ALA A 144 -6.81 -5.71 9.60
N GLN A 145 -6.35 -4.52 9.22
CA GLN A 145 -5.37 -3.75 9.99
C GLN A 145 -5.94 -3.19 11.30
N ARG A 146 -7.17 -2.66 11.26
CA ARG A 146 -7.83 -2.11 12.45
C ARG A 146 -8.28 -3.21 13.41
N GLY A 147 -8.52 -4.41 12.88
CA GLY A 147 -9.08 -5.54 13.60
C GLY A 147 -10.58 -5.35 13.87
N ARG A 148 -11.30 -6.46 14.00
CA ARG A 148 -12.65 -6.46 14.59
C ARG A 148 -12.53 -6.78 16.07
N LYS A 149 -13.46 -6.27 16.90
CA LYS A 149 -13.51 -6.57 18.34
C LYS A 149 -13.55 -8.10 18.52
N GLY A 150 -12.56 -8.66 19.22
CA GLY A 150 -12.44 -10.10 19.47
C GLY A 150 -11.69 -10.91 18.39
N GLN A 151 -11.14 -10.28 17.35
CA GLN A 151 -10.31 -10.93 16.35
C GLN A 151 -8.87 -10.40 16.40
N PRO A 152 -7.86 -11.28 16.27
CA PRO A 152 -6.47 -10.84 16.22
C PRO A 152 -6.25 -9.96 14.98
N LYS A 153 -5.54 -8.85 15.16
CA LYS A 153 -5.11 -8.00 14.04
C LYS A 153 -4.16 -8.82 13.16
N THR A 154 -4.37 -8.78 11.84
CA THR A 154 -3.44 -9.41 10.91
C THR A 154 -2.08 -8.75 11.06
N ARG A 155 -1.07 -9.53 11.47
CA ARG A 155 0.30 -9.02 11.51
C ARG A 155 0.79 -8.87 10.07
N PRO A 156 1.34 -7.71 9.71
CA PRO A 156 1.94 -7.55 8.41
C PRO A 156 3.17 -8.45 8.31
N MET A 157 3.31 -9.11 7.16
CA MET A 157 4.46 -9.95 6.89
C MET A 157 5.60 -9.02 6.44
N PRO A 158 6.75 -9.02 7.14
CA PRO A 158 7.91 -8.30 6.65
C PRO A 158 8.32 -8.91 5.31
N LEU A 159 8.50 -8.08 4.28
CA LEU A 159 9.10 -8.54 3.05
C LEU A 159 10.59 -8.81 3.28
N VAL A 160 11.09 -9.83 2.60
CA VAL A 160 12.49 -10.16 2.57
C VAL A 160 13.12 -9.36 1.43
N SER A 161 14.12 -8.53 1.74
CA SER A 161 14.87 -7.80 0.71
C SER A 161 15.82 -8.75 0.02
N ARG A 162 15.77 -8.82 -1.31
CA ARG A 162 16.75 -9.61 -2.09
C ARG A 162 18.18 -9.08 -1.96
N ASP A 163 18.32 -7.80 -1.61
CA ASP A 163 19.62 -7.15 -1.41
C ASP A 163 20.18 -7.40 0.00
N ASP A 164 19.44 -8.09 0.88
CA ASP A 164 19.97 -8.47 2.18
C ASP A 164 21.12 -9.47 2.01
N ALA A 165 22.25 -9.22 2.68
CA ALA A 165 23.41 -10.08 2.60
C ALA A 165 23.09 -11.52 3.04
N ALA A 166 22.15 -11.70 3.97
CA ALA A 166 21.69 -13.03 4.37
C ALA A 166 21.02 -13.81 3.23
N GLU A 167 20.41 -13.12 2.27
CA GLU A 167 19.72 -13.75 1.14
C GLU A 167 20.67 -14.26 0.05
N SER A 168 21.93 -13.82 0.08
CA SER A 168 22.99 -14.37 -0.77
C SER A 168 23.53 -15.73 -0.30
N LEU A 169 23.18 -16.15 0.92
CA LEU A 169 23.64 -17.40 1.50
C LEU A 169 22.85 -18.61 0.97
N PRO A 170 23.48 -19.80 0.89
CA PRO A 170 22.77 -21.02 0.53
C PRO A 170 21.62 -21.34 1.50
N GLY A 171 20.46 -21.69 0.96
CA GLY A 171 19.25 -21.99 1.73
C GLY A 171 18.42 -20.76 2.11
N SER A 172 18.69 -19.59 1.52
CA SER A 172 17.89 -18.38 1.75
C SER A 172 16.48 -18.50 1.19
N LEU A 173 15.56 -17.68 1.72
CA LEU A 173 14.16 -17.67 1.27
C LEU A 173 14.05 -17.24 -0.20
N THR A 174 14.89 -16.29 -0.61
CA THR A 174 14.99 -15.83 -2.01
C THR A 174 15.48 -16.95 -2.92
N GLN A 175 16.54 -17.67 -2.53
CA GLN A 175 17.04 -18.79 -3.33
C GLN A 175 16.00 -19.91 -3.47
N MET A 176 15.30 -20.25 -2.38
CA MET A 176 14.23 -21.25 -2.42
C MET A 176 13.06 -20.81 -3.31
N HIS A 177 12.69 -19.52 -3.26
CA HIS A 177 11.66 -18.96 -4.12
C HIS A 177 12.06 -18.99 -5.60
N ASP A 178 13.29 -18.59 -5.93
CA ASP A 178 13.79 -18.61 -7.29
C ASP A 178 13.89 -20.05 -7.84
N ALA A 179 14.26 -21.02 -6.99
CA ALA A 179 14.23 -22.44 -7.35
C ALA A 179 12.80 -22.93 -7.61
N ALA A 180 11.82 -22.51 -6.81
CA ALA A 180 10.41 -22.85 -7.05
C ALA A 180 9.89 -22.22 -8.36
N LEU A 181 10.21 -20.95 -8.62
CA LEU A 181 9.87 -20.29 -9.89
C LEU A 181 10.51 -21.00 -11.09
N ALA A 182 11.76 -21.47 -10.96
CA ALA A 182 12.43 -22.22 -12.01
C ALA A 182 11.71 -23.55 -12.33
N LEU A 183 10.99 -24.13 -11.36
CA LEU A 183 10.14 -25.32 -11.57
C LEU A 183 8.77 -24.99 -12.19
N GLU A 184 8.29 -23.75 -12.08
CA GLU A 184 7.04 -23.31 -12.71
C GLU A 184 7.20 -23.02 -14.21
N VAL A 185 8.43 -22.76 -14.65
CA VAL A 185 8.73 -22.51 -16.07
C VAL A 185 8.88 -23.85 -16.79
N ALA A 186 8.10 -24.04 -17.85
CA ALA A 186 8.26 -25.19 -18.74
C ALA A 186 9.71 -25.25 -19.25
N THR A 187 10.36 -26.39 -19.04
CA THR A 187 11.72 -26.64 -19.51
C THR A 187 11.77 -26.59 -21.04
N VAL A 188 12.97 -26.35 -21.59
CA VAL A 188 13.17 -26.34 -23.04
C VAL A 188 12.79 -27.69 -23.65
N GLU A 189 13.09 -28.77 -22.95
CA GLU A 189 12.74 -30.14 -23.28
C GLU A 189 11.22 -30.35 -23.34
N GLU A 190 10.47 -29.88 -22.33
CA GLU A 190 9.00 -29.94 -22.32
C GLU A 190 8.39 -29.14 -23.47
N LEU A 191 8.95 -27.97 -23.81
CA LEU A 191 8.51 -27.18 -24.96
C LEU A 191 8.76 -27.90 -26.28
N TYR A 192 9.90 -28.60 -26.43
CA TYR A 192 10.19 -29.40 -27.61
C TYR A 192 9.29 -30.64 -27.71
N ALA A 193 9.06 -31.35 -26.59
CA ALA A 193 8.15 -32.48 -26.54
C ALA A 193 6.71 -32.06 -26.92
N LEU A 194 6.22 -30.96 -26.36
CA LEU A 194 4.91 -30.41 -26.72
C LEU A 194 4.85 -30.03 -28.20
N ARG A 195 5.92 -29.44 -28.75
CA ARG A 195 5.98 -29.09 -30.18
C ARG A 195 5.97 -30.33 -31.06
N GLU A 196 6.66 -31.40 -30.67
CA GLU A 196 6.64 -32.68 -31.37
C GLU A 196 5.25 -33.32 -31.33
N GLU A 197 4.60 -33.35 -30.16
CA GLU A 197 3.23 -33.83 -30.00
C GLU A 197 2.24 -33.04 -30.86
N CYS A 198 2.35 -31.71 -30.85
CA CYS A 198 1.55 -30.84 -31.71
C CYS A 198 1.80 -31.10 -33.20
N ALA A 199 3.05 -31.31 -33.62
CA ALA A 199 3.38 -31.66 -35.00
C ALA A 199 2.81 -33.03 -35.40
N ARG A 200 2.90 -34.03 -34.50
CA ARG A 200 2.30 -35.36 -34.68
C ARG A 200 0.79 -35.27 -34.83
N LEU A 201 0.10 -34.61 -33.90
CA LEU A 201 -1.34 -34.41 -33.95
C LEU A 201 -1.75 -33.71 -35.25
N ARG A 202 -1.06 -32.63 -35.62
CA ARG A 202 -1.35 -31.89 -36.85
C ARG A 202 -1.20 -32.76 -38.11
N ARG A 203 -0.18 -33.62 -38.17
CA ARG A 203 -0.01 -34.56 -39.29
C ARG A 203 -1.17 -35.54 -39.39
N GLU A 204 -1.66 -36.07 -38.27
CA GLU A 204 -2.80 -37.00 -38.30
C GLU A 204 -4.13 -36.30 -38.64
N VAL A 205 -4.35 -35.08 -38.15
CA VAL A 205 -5.51 -34.25 -38.53
C VAL A 205 -5.54 -33.99 -40.03
N LEU A 206 -4.40 -33.69 -40.65
CA LEU A 206 -4.30 -33.47 -42.10
C LEU A 206 -4.58 -34.71 -42.95
N ARG A 207 -4.55 -35.91 -42.36
CA ARG A 207 -4.89 -37.17 -43.04
C ARG A 207 -6.35 -37.59 -42.85
N LEU A 208 -7.15 -36.83 -42.12
CA LEU A 208 -8.59 -37.02 -42.08
C LEU A 208 -9.21 -36.62 -43.43
N ASP A 209 -10.46 -37.05 -43.66
CA ASP A 209 -11.27 -36.51 -44.75
C ASP A 209 -11.30 -34.96 -44.68
N PRO A 210 -11.24 -34.24 -45.82
CA PRO A 210 -11.16 -32.78 -45.82
C PRO A 210 -12.22 -32.08 -44.97
N LYS A 211 -13.45 -32.63 -44.94
CA LYS A 211 -14.54 -32.07 -44.14
C LYS A 211 -14.32 -32.28 -42.64
N LEU A 212 -13.80 -33.44 -42.24
CA LEU A 212 -13.45 -33.72 -40.84
C LEU A 212 -12.24 -32.90 -40.39
N CYS A 213 -11.22 -32.78 -41.24
CA CYS A 213 -10.03 -31.97 -40.99
C CYS A 213 -10.41 -30.50 -40.73
N GLU A 214 -11.22 -29.89 -41.59
CA GLU A 214 -11.65 -28.50 -41.42
C GLU A 214 -12.52 -28.33 -40.17
N LEU A 215 -13.43 -29.27 -39.87
CA LEU A 215 -14.27 -29.24 -38.67
C LEU A 215 -13.41 -29.26 -37.39
N VAL A 216 -12.49 -30.22 -37.28
CA VAL A 216 -11.57 -30.33 -36.13
C VAL A 216 -10.68 -29.09 -36.01
N SER A 217 -10.18 -28.57 -37.13
CA SER A 217 -9.29 -27.41 -37.13
C SER A 217 -9.99 -26.14 -36.67
N ARG A 218 -11.26 -25.92 -37.04
CA ARG A 218 -12.05 -24.78 -36.57
C ARG A 218 -12.46 -24.91 -35.11
N VAL A 219 -12.94 -26.09 -34.69
CA VAL A 219 -13.42 -26.28 -33.31
C VAL A 219 -12.29 -26.20 -32.28
N HIS A 220 -11.10 -26.72 -32.60
CA HIS A 220 -9.96 -26.77 -31.69
C HIS A 220 -8.89 -25.70 -31.95
N GLY A 221 -9.11 -24.81 -32.92
CA GLY A 221 -8.17 -23.72 -33.23
C GLY A 221 -6.82 -24.18 -33.77
N LEU A 222 -6.81 -25.22 -34.60
CA LEU A 222 -5.55 -25.73 -35.18
C LEU A 222 -5.10 -24.84 -36.34
N GLY A 223 -4.16 -23.93 -36.05
CA GLY A 223 -3.61 -22.99 -37.04
C GLY A 223 -4.53 -21.81 -37.37
N ARG A 224 -5.55 -21.57 -36.55
CA ARG A 224 -6.50 -20.45 -36.61
C ARG A 224 -7.19 -20.28 -35.25
N GLU A 225 -7.99 -19.25 -35.06
CA GLU A 225 -8.79 -19.09 -33.85
C GLU A 225 -9.84 -20.20 -33.72
N ALA A 226 -10.10 -20.66 -32.50
CA ALA A 226 -11.11 -21.66 -32.22
C ALA A 226 -12.51 -21.06 -32.30
N CYS A 227 -13.45 -21.79 -32.91
CA CYS A 227 -14.85 -21.41 -33.06
C CYS A 227 -15.77 -22.42 -32.37
N GLY A 228 -16.93 -21.97 -31.91
CA GLY A 228 -17.95 -22.86 -31.39
C GLY A 228 -18.51 -23.76 -32.50
N ILE A 229 -18.91 -25.00 -32.14
CA ILE A 229 -19.56 -25.92 -33.09
C ILE A 229 -20.83 -25.30 -33.70
N ARG A 230 -21.52 -24.44 -32.95
CA ARG A 230 -22.70 -23.70 -33.43
C ARG A 230 -22.33 -22.74 -34.56
N ASP A 231 -21.23 -22.01 -34.44
CA ASP A 231 -20.80 -21.04 -35.44
C ASP A 231 -20.41 -21.77 -36.74
N VAL A 232 -19.74 -22.93 -36.61
CA VAL A 232 -19.44 -23.79 -37.76
C VAL A 232 -20.71 -24.35 -38.41
N ALA A 233 -21.73 -24.69 -37.62
CA ALA A 233 -23.03 -25.17 -38.10
C ALA A 233 -23.77 -24.09 -38.92
N GLU A 234 -23.76 -22.85 -38.42
CA GLU A 234 -24.32 -21.69 -39.10
C GLU A 234 -23.57 -21.39 -40.41
N ASP A 235 -22.23 -21.38 -40.38
CA ASP A 235 -21.38 -21.17 -41.57
C ASP A 235 -21.59 -22.23 -42.66
N TRP A 236 -21.73 -23.50 -42.26
CA TRP A 236 -21.85 -24.62 -43.19
C TRP A 236 -23.29 -24.91 -43.60
N ASN A 237 -24.26 -24.18 -43.04
CA ASN A 237 -25.68 -24.43 -43.19
C ASN A 237 -26.05 -25.90 -42.91
N GLU A 238 -25.48 -26.46 -41.83
CA GLU A 238 -25.72 -27.84 -41.38
C GLU A 238 -26.30 -27.86 -39.97
N PRO A 239 -27.15 -28.85 -39.63
CA PRO A 239 -27.64 -28.98 -38.27
C PRO A 239 -26.49 -29.34 -37.33
N ARG A 240 -26.41 -28.66 -36.17
CA ARG A 240 -25.39 -28.90 -35.14
C ARG A 240 -25.26 -30.38 -34.77
N SER A 241 -26.37 -31.10 -34.64
CA SER A 241 -26.37 -32.53 -34.31
C SER A 241 -25.58 -33.38 -35.30
N ARG A 242 -25.58 -32.99 -36.59
CA ARG A 242 -24.78 -33.67 -37.61
C ARG A 242 -23.29 -33.37 -37.45
N LEU A 243 -22.93 -32.13 -37.12
CA LEU A 243 -21.54 -31.76 -36.84
C LEU A 243 -21.00 -32.44 -35.57
N ASP A 244 -21.82 -32.58 -34.52
CA ASP A 244 -21.43 -33.30 -33.30
C ASP A 244 -21.09 -34.78 -33.62
N VAL A 245 -21.89 -35.44 -34.48
CA VAL A 245 -21.61 -36.80 -34.94
C VAL A 245 -20.33 -36.87 -35.78
N LEU A 246 -20.11 -35.91 -36.68
CA LEU A 246 -18.88 -35.84 -37.48
C LEU A 246 -17.64 -35.58 -36.62
N LEU A 247 -17.74 -34.72 -35.61
CA LEU A 247 -16.66 -34.43 -34.68
C LEU A 247 -16.31 -35.65 -33.83
N ALA A 248 -17.32 -36.36 -33.31
CA ALA A 248 -17.11 -37.63 -32.61
C ALA A 248 -16.43 -38.67 -33.49
N ARG A 249 -16.85 -38.80 -34.75
CA ARG A 249 -16.19 -39.69 -35.73
C ARG A 249 -14.75 -39.28 -36.00
N ALA A 250 -14.46 -37.98 -36.10
CA ALA A 250 -13.11 -37.48 -36.28
C ALA A 250 -12.22 -37.79 -35.06
N HIS A 251 -12.74 -37.63 -33.85
CA HIS A 251 -12.04 -38.00 -32.61
C HIS A 251 -11.72 -39.49 -32.54
N GLU A 252 -12.65 -40.36 -32.96
CA GLU A 252 -12.40 -41.80 -33.02
C GLU A 252 -11.26 -42.13 -34.00
N GLN A 253 -11.32 -41.60 -35.23
CA GLN A 253 -10.27 -41.83 -36.23
C GLN A 253 -8.90 -41.31 -35.78
N LEU A 254 -8.86 -40.16 -35.09
CA LEU A 254 -7.61 -39.63 -34.55
C LEU A 254 -7.08 -40.51 -33.42
N ARG A 255 -7.95 -41.05 -32.55
CA ARG A 255 -7.55 -41.95 -31.47
C ARG A 255 -6.91 -43.22 -32.01
N GLU A 256 -7.55 -43.86 -32.99
CA GLU A 256 -7.02 -45.07 -33.66
C GLU A 256 -5.65 -44.79 -34.28
N ARG A 257 -5.53 -43.72 -35.08
CA ARG A 257 -4.28 -43.37 -35.78
C ARG A 257 -3.14 -42.97 -34.86
N LEU A 258 -3.45 -42.34 -33.73
CA LEU A 258 -2.44 -41.96 -32.74
C LEU A 258 -2.00 -43.18 -31.91
N ALA A 259 -2.90 -44.14 -31.64
CA ALA A 259 -2.60 -45.38 -30.93
C ALA A 259 -1.73 -46.35 -31.78
N ASP A 260 -2.00 -46.48 -33.08
CA ASP A 260 -1.31 -47.41 -33.99
C ASP A 260 0.18 -47.07 -34.27
N ARG A 261 0.69 -45.96 -33.72
CA ARG A 261 2.08 -45.50 -33.90
C ARG A 261 2.79 -45.27 -32.56
N GLY A 262 2.35 -45.97 -31.51
CA GLY A 262 2.90 -45.92 -30.15
C GLY A 262 4.04 -46.90 -29.87
N ASP A 263 4.53 -47.65 -30.87
CA ASP A 263 5.70 -48.54 -30.81
C ASP A 263 6.93 -47.92 -31.50
#